data_AF-A0A4R4SPY1-F1
#
_entry.id   AF-A0A4R4SPY1-F1
#
_cell.length_a   1.000
_cell.length_b   1.000
_cell.length_c   1.000
_cell.angle_alpha   90.00
_cell.angle_beta   90.00
_cell.angle_gamma   90.00
#
_symmetry.space_group_name_H-M   'P 1'
#
loop_
_entity.id
_entity.type
_entity.pdbx_description
1 polymer ?
#
loop_
_entity_poly.entity_id
_entity_poly.type
_entity_poly.pdbx_seq_one_letter_code
_entity_poly.pdbx_strand_id
1 'polypeptide(L)' 'MSVFCQYGYGKTTMQDVARAAGMSRAALYLHFPTKEELFRAGSRRAHSWALDRVDAALAEPDDVVARIDTAMAAYIGR' A
#
# COMPACT_ATOMS: atom_id res chain seq x y z
N MET A 1 -4.74 -0.59 -3.56
CA MET A 1 -4.55 0.72 -2.93
C MET A 1 -4.70 1.89 -3.88
N SER A 2 -4.26 1.78 -5.15
CA SER A 2 -4.38 2.86 -6.15
C SER A 2 -5.76 3.55 -6.21
N VAL A 3 -6.85 2.78 -6.28
CA VAL A 3 -8.22 3.32 -6.33
C VAL A 3 -8.56 4.16 -5.08
N PHE A 4 -8.19 3.67 -3.89
CA PHE A 4 -8.39 4.42 -2.65
C PHE A 4 -7.53 5.69 -2.58
N CYS A 5 -6.29 5.65 -3.08
CA CYS A 5 -5.42 6.82 -3.15
C CYS A 5 -5.94 7.87 -4.14
N GLN A 6 -6.56 7.44 -5.25
CA GLN A 6 -7.06 8.31 -6.30
C GLN A 6 -8.38 9.00 -5.91
N TYR A 7 -9.33 8.26 -5.34
CA TYR A 7 -10.70 8.75 -5.09
C TYR A 7 -11.00 9.00 -3.61
N GLY A 8 -10.13 8.55 -2.71
CA GLY A 8 -10.36 8.57 -1.27
C GLY A 8 -11.28 7.44 -0.81
N TYR A 9 -11.26 7.16 0.50
CA TYR A 9 -12.02 6.05 1.10
C TYR A 9 -13.54 6.20 0.93
N GLY A 10 -14.08 7.41 1.14
CA GLY A 10 -15.52 7.66 1.08
C GLY A 10 -16.13 7.39 -0.30
N LYS A 11 -15.48 7.91 -1.36
CA LYS A 11 -15.98 7.82 -2.74
C LYS A 11 -15.66 6.49 -3.43
N THR A 12 -14.72 5.70 -2.90
CA THR A 12 -14.39 4.38 -3.45
C THR A 12 -15.47 3.35 -3.10
N THR A 13 -15.95 2.63 -4.11
CA THR A 13 -16.86 1.48 -3.91
C THR A 13 -16.15 0.15 -4.09
N MET A 14 -16.74 -0.94 -3.58
CA MET A 14 -16.25 -2.31 -3.82
C MET A 14 -16.23 -2.65 -5.32
N GLN A 15 -17.12 -2.06 -6.11
CA GLN A 15 -17.17 -2.28 -7.56
C GLN A 15 -16.00 -1.60 -8.29
N ASP A 16 -15.57 -0.42 -7.84
CA ASP A 16 -14.41 0.25 -8.41
C ASP A 16 -13.13 -0.53 -8.15
N VAL A 17 -12.99 -1.07 -6.94
CA VAL A 17 -11.83 -1.90 -6.60
C VAL A 17 -11.85 -3.22 -7.38
N ALA A 18 -13.00 -3.89 -7.47
CA ALA A 18 -13.13 -5.12 -8.25
C ALA A 18 -12.76 -4.91 -9.72
N ARG A 19 -13.26 -3.82 -10.33
CA ARG A 19 -12.93 -3.43 -11.71
C ARG A 19 -11.43 -3.20 -11.89
N ALA A 20 -10.81 -2.44 -10.99
CA ALA A 20 -9.37 -2.17 -11.04
C ALA A 20 -8.51 -3.42 -10.80
N ALA A 21 -9.03 -4.41 -10.05
CA ALA A 21 -8.37 -5.67 -9.79
C ALA A 21 -8.62 -6.74 -10.88
N GLY A 22 -9.46 -6.47 -11.88
CA GLY A 22 -9.87 -7.46 -12.88
C GLY A 22 -10.72 -8.60 -12.28
N MET A 23 -11.39 -8.36 -11.15
CA MET A 23 -12.18 -9.35 -10.44
C MET A 23 -13.68 -9.05 -10.56
N SER A 24 -14.50 -10.09 -10.43
CA SER A 24 -15.94 -9.87 -10.19
C SER A 24 -16.16 -9.30 -8.79
N ARG A 25 -17.24 -8.53 -8.63
CA ARG A 25 -17.61 -7.98 -7.31
C ARG A 25 -17.87 -9.09 -6.29
N ALA A 26 -18.50 -10.19 -6.71
CA ALA A 26 -18.76 -11.35 -5.86
C ALA A 26 -17.45 -12.01 -5.38
N ALA A 27 -16.49 -12.23 -6.27
CA ALA A 27 -15.19 -12.79 -5.90
C ALA A 27 -14.45 -11.90 -4.90
N LEU A 28 -14.50 -10.58 -5.07
CA LEU A 28 -13.88 -9.66 -4.10
C LEU A 28 -14.51 -9.75 -2.71
N TYR A 29 -15.84 -9.87 -2.62
CA TYR A 29 -16.53 -10.03 -1.34
C TYR A 29 -16.24 -11.36 -0.64
N LEU A 30 -15.88 -12.43 -1.37
CA LEU A 30 -15.44 -13.69 -0.77
C LEU A 30 -14.14 -13.53 0.03
N HIS A 31 -13.24 -12.65 -0.44
CA HIS A 31 -11.99 -12.38 0.25
C HIS A 31 -12.10 -11.27 1.29
N PHE A 32 -12.93 -10.26 1.00
CA PHE A 32 -13.10 -9.07 1.84
C PHE A 32 -14.59 -8.74 1.99
N PRO A 33 -15.25 -9.25 3.04
CA PRO A 33 -16.65 -8.97 3.35
C PRO A 33 -17.03 -7.49 3.39
N THR A 34 -16.08 -6.61 3.75
CA THR A 34 -16.33 -5.17 3.87
C THR A 34 -15.28 -4.32 3.15
N LYS A 35 -15.68 -3.10 2.77
CA LYS A 35 -14.76 -2.08 2.23
C LYS A 35 -13.66 -1.72 3.24
N GLU A 36 -13.99 -1.74 4.52
CA GLU A 36 -13.05 -1.45 5.59
C GLU A 36 -11.97 -2.52 5.72
N GLU A 37 -12.36 -3.80 5.67
CA GLU A 37 -11.40 -4.91 5.70
C GLU A 37 -10.48 -4.90 4.48
N LEU A 38 -11.04 -4.67 3.29
CA LEU A 38 -10.28 -4.49 2.06
C LEU A 38 -9.28 -3.33 2.17
N PHE A 39 -9.73 -2.18 2.68
CA PHE A 39 -8.88 -1.02 2.89
C PHE A 39 -7.77 -1.31 3.90
N ARG A 40 -8.10 -1.88 5.06
CA ARG A 40 -7.12 -2.25 6.09
C ARG A 40 -6.09 -3.24 5.55
N ALA A 41 -6.51 -4.26 4.82
CA ALA A 41 -5.60 -5.23 4.21
C ALA A 41 -4.68 -4.58 3.16
N GLY A 42 -5.24 -3.75 2.29
CA GLY A 42 -4.46 -2.99 1.31
C GLY A 42 -3.46 -2.03 1.95
N SER A 43 -3.88 -1.31 3.00
CA SER A 43 -3.05 -0.37 3.75
C SER A 43 -1.93 -1.07 4.51
N ARG A 44 -2.21 -2.20 5.18
CA ARG A 44 -1.16 -3.02 5.82
C ARG A 44 -0.11 -3.49 4.82
N ARG A 45 -0.56 -3.98 3.65
CA ARG A 45 0.37 -4.42 2.59
C ARG A 45 1.22 -3.26 2.06
N ALA A 46 0.61 -2.10 1.81
CA ALA A 46 1.34 -0.93 1.35
C ALA A 46 2.36 -0.44 2.38
N HIS A 47 2.01 -0.46 3.67
CA HIS A 47 2.92 -0.09 4.75
C HIS A 47 4.09 -1.06 4.88
N SER A 48 3.83 -2.37 4.82
CA SER A 48 4.88 -3.40 4.83
C SER A 48 5.89 -3.16 3.70
N TRP A 49 5.41 -2.92 2.47
CA TRP A 49 6.30 -2.63 1.34
C TRP A 49 7.13 -1.36 1.52
N ALA A 50 6.58 -0.33 2.18
CA ALA A 50 7.34 0.89 2.48
C ALA A 50 8.44 0.60 3.50
N LEU A 51 8.14 -0.18 4.55
CA LEU A 51 9.11 -0.57 5.57
C LEU A 51 10.20 -1.48 5.00
N ASP A 52 9.86 -2.44 4.14
CA ASP A 52 10.85 -3.32 3.49
C ASP A 52 11.90 -2.51 2.71
N ARG A 53 11.49 -1.40 2.08
CA ARG A 53 12.40 -0.48 1.38
C ARG A 53 13.28 0.32 2.33
N VAL A 54 12.72 0.74 3.46
CA VAL A 54 13.45 1.45 4.52
C VAL A 54 14.53 0.52 5.10
N ASP A 55 14.16 -0.71 5.44
CA ASP A 55 15.08 -1.70 5.99
C ASP A 55 16.21 -2.01 5.00
N ALA A 56 15.89 -2.14 3.71
CA ALA A 56 16.91 -2.33 2.67
C ALA A 56 17.88 -1.14 2.59
N ALA A 57 17.38 0.10 2.61
CA ALA A 57 18.22 1.30 2.59
C ALA A 57 19.14 1.42 3.82
N LEU A 58 18.67 1.00 4.99
CA LEU A 58 19.45 1.01 6.23
C LEU A 58 20.54 -0.07 6.27
N ALA A 59 20.36 -1.16 5.51
CA ALA A 59 21.27 -2.29 5.45
C ALA A 59 22.48 -2.07 4.52
N GLU A 60 22.46 -1.04 3.67
CA GLU A 60 23.56 -0.72 2.76
C GLU A 60 24.87 -0.42 3.53
N PRO A 61 26.05 -0.79 3.01
CA PRO A 61 27.33 -0.48 3.63
C PRO A 61 27.79 0.93 3.27
N ASP A 62 27.18 1.95 3.90
CA ASP A 62 27.53 3.37 3.72
C ASP A 62 27.53 4.12 5.07
N ASP A 63 27.93 5.40 5.05
CA ASP A 63 27.89 6.28 6.22
C ASP A 63 26.48 6.33 6.84
N VAL A 64 26.42 6.47 8.17
CA VAL A 64 25.16 6.45 8.92
C VAL A 64 24.20 7.56 8.48
N VAL A 65 24.71 8.75 8.13
CA VAL A 65 23.86 9.87 7.67
C VAL A 65 23.32 9.55 6.29
N ALA A 66 24.15 9.04 5.38
CA ALA A 66 23.74 8.65 4.04
C ALA A 66 22.64 7.57 4.04
N ARG A 67 22.73 6.60 4.96
CA ARG A 67 21.70 5.54 5.12
C ARG A 67 20.39 6.09 5.65
N ILE A 68 20.44 7.04 6.60
CA ILE A 68 19.24 7.71 7.12
C ILE A 68 18.57 8.53 6.01
N ASP A 69 19.32 9.31 5.23
CA ASP A 69 18.77 10.10 4.13
C ASP A 69 18.12 9.19 3.07
N THR A 70 18.79 8.09 2.72
CA THR A 70 18.26 7.11 1.75
C THR A 70 17.00 6.42 2.29
N ALA A 71 16.96 6.05 3.57
CA ALA A 71 15.80 5.46 4.22
C ALA A 71 14.61 6.45 4.27
N MET A 72 14.87 7.73 4.57
CA MET A 72 13.85 8.78 4.57
C MET A 72 13.28 9.02 3.17
N ALA A 73 14.13 9.05 2.15
CA ALA A 73 13.69 9.13 0.75
C ALA A 73 12.83 7.91 0.37
N ALA A 74 13.28 6.71 0.72
CA ALA A 74 12.58 5.46 0.45
C ALA A 74 11.18 5.39 1.10
N TYR A 75 11.05 5.92 2.33
CA TYR A 75 9.77 6.00 3.04
C TYR A 75 8.78 6.98 2.40
N ILE A 76 9.26 8.12 1.91
CA ILE A 76 8.43 9.15 1.25
C ILE A 76 8.03 8.72 -0.17
N GLY A 77 8.65 7.66 -0.71
CA GLY A 77 8.42 7.20 -2.08
C GLY A 77 9.09 8.09 -3.13
N ARG A 78 10.18 8.75 -2.75
CA ARG A 78 11.07 9.49 -3.66
C ARG A 78 12.27 8.64 -4.07
#